data_AF-B2LSE7-F1
#
_entry.id   AF-B2LSE7-F1
#
_cell.length_a   1.000
_cell.length_b   1.000
_cell.length_c   1.000
_cell.angle_alpha   90.00
_cell.angle_beta   90.00
_cell.angle_gamma   90.00
#
_symmetry.space_group_name_H-M   'P 1'
#
loop_
_entity.id
_entity.type
_entity.pdbx_description
1 polymer ?
#
loop_
_entity_poly.entity_id
_entity_poly.type
_entity_poly.pdbx_seq_one_letter_code
_entity_poly.pdbx_strand_id
1 'polypeptide(L)'
;LSSDCSDVPIINALKRGVRVIELDIWPNASKDNIDVLHGRTLTTPVELIRCLRSIKDHAFVASEYPVVITLEDHLTPDLQAKVAEMVTETFGDILFTPNSESVKEFPSPESLKKRIIISTKPPKEYLEAKEKEKGDDSQHEKEKGDDSQHGKALGEDEAWGKEVPSLKGGTIEDYKDYNVDEDLNDEEEFDESDKSHHNEAPEYRRLIAIHAGKPKGGLAECLKVDPDKVRRLSLSEQQLEKAAINHGQQIVRFTQRNILRVYPKGTRIDSSNYNPLIGWMHGAQMVAFNMQGYGRSLWLMHGN
;
A
#
# COMPACT_ATOMS: atom_id res chain seq x y z
N LEU A 1 13.63 -16.87 -10.79
CA LEU A 1 12.86 -17.04 -12.03
C LEU A 1 12.63 -15.66 -12.62
N SER A 2 13.32 -15.31 -13.70
CA SER A 2 13.16 -14.03 -14.39
C SER A 2 11.82 -14.03 -15.12
N SER A 3 10.80 -13.46 -14.49
CA SER A 3 9.62 -13.02 -15.23
C SER A 3 10.09 -11.86 -16.09
N ASP A 4 10.13 -12.04 -17.41
CA ASP A 4 10.27 -10.92 -18.35
C ASP A 4 9.23 -9.87 -17.96
N CYS A 5 9.70 -8.74 -17.42
CA CYS A 5 8.80 -7.74 -16.88
C CYS A 5 8.05 -7.14 -18.06
N SER A 6 6.76 -7.37 -18.05
CA SER A 6 5.84 -6.95 -19.08
C SER A 6 4.62 -6.41 -18.35
N ASP A 7 3.83 -5.61 -19.06
CA ASP A 7 2.49 -5.21 -18.67
C ASP A 7 1.50 -6.39 -18.65
N VAL A 8 1.90 -7.58 -19.10
CA VAL A 8 1.07 -8.80 -19.17
C VAL A 8 0.44 -9.19 -17.83
N PRO A 9 1.13 -9.16 -16.66
CA PRO A 9 0.50 -9.46 -15.37
C PRO A 9 -0.64 -8.49 -15.04
N ILE A 10 -0.48 -7.20 -15.37
CA ILE A 10 -1.53 -6.18 -15.18
C ILE A 10 -2.74 -6.52 -16.06
N ILE A 11 -2.51 -6.81 -17.35
CA ILE A 11 -3.56 -7.18 -18.30
C ILE A 11 -4.33 -8.41 -17.80
N ASN A 12 -3.61 -9.44 -17.37
CA ASN A 12 -4.20 -10.69 -16.89
C ASN A 12 -4.99 -10.49 -15.59
N ALA A 13 -4.49 -9.68 -14.65
CA ALA A 13 -5.21 -9.33 -13.43
C ALA A 13 -6.54 -8.62 -13.74
N LEU A 14 -6.52 -7.62 -14.62
CA LEU A 14 -7.72 -6.88 -15.03
C LEU A 14 -8.74 -7.78 -15.75
N LYS A 15 -8.29 -8.66 -16.65
CA LYS A 15 -9.16 -9.66 -17.32
C LYS A 15 -9.77 -10.67 -16.35
N ARG A 16 -9.12 -10.93 -15.21
CA ARG A 16 -9.66 -11.75 -14.11
C ARG A 16 -10.58 -10.97 -13.16
N GLY A 17 -10.85 -9.69 -13.43
CA GLY A 17 -11.73 -8.86 -12.61
C GLY A 17 -11.06 -8.16 -11.44
N VAL A 18 -9.73 -8.22 -11.29
CA VAL A 18 -9.01 -7.44 -10.26
C VAL A 18 -9.30 -5.96 -10.45
N ARG A 19 -9.66 -5.25 -9.37
CA ARG A 19 -10.07 -3.83 -9.39
C ARG A 19 -9.05 -2.88 -8.77
N VAL A 20 -7.98 -3.38 -8.17
CA VAL A 20 -6.91 -2.59 -7.58
C VAL A 20 -5.58 -3.07 -8.15
N ILE A 21 -4.83 -2.18 -8.78
CA ILE A 21 -3.50 -2.47 -9.36
C ILE A 21 -2.47 -1.61 -8.62
N GLU A 22 -1.42 -2.25 -8.15
CA GLU A 22 -0.27 -1.57 -7.54
C GLU A 22 0.82 -1.34 -8.56
N LEU A 23 1.35 -0.11 -8.59
CA LEU A 23 2.53 0.28 -9.36
C LEU A 23 3.52 0.93 -8.40
N ASP A 24 4.68 0.30 -8.26
CA ASP A 24 5.80 0.80 -7.47
C ASP A 24 6.73 1.58 -8.40
N ILE A 25 6.68 2.91 -8.28
CA ILE A 25 7.21 3.86 -9.26
C ILE A 25 8.52 4.48 -8.80
N TRP A 26 9.52 4.42 -9.66
CA TRP A 26 10.87 4.88 -9.40
C TRP A 26 11.40 5.73 -10.55
N PRO A 27 12.36 6.64 -10.29
CA PRO A 27 13.10 7.30 -11.36
C PRO A 27 13.83 6.25 -12.22
N ASN A 28 13.78 6.40 -13.54
CA ASN A 28 14.60 5.60 -14.44
C ASN A 28 16.10 5.90 -14.22
N ALA A 29 16.98 5.13 -14.88
CA ALA A 29 18.43 5.30 -14.74
C ALA A 29 18.94 6.72 -15.08
N SER A 30 18.30 7.42 -16.02
CA SER A 30 18.64 8.79 -16.41
C SER A 30 17.97 9.87 -15.53
N LYS A 31 17.11 9.49 -14.59
CA LYS A 31 16.31 10.37 -13.71
C LYS A 31 15.43 11.38 -14.46
N ASP A 32 15.07 11.06 -15.70
CA ASP A 32 14.25 11.90 -16.58
C ASP A 32 12.91 11.25 -16.95
N ASN A 33 12.70 9.99 -16.57
CA ASN A 33 11.47 9.23 -16.80
C ASN A 33 11.13 8.34 -15.60
N ILE A 34 9.97 7.68 -15.66
CA ILE A 34 9.46 6.85 -14.57
C ILE A 34 9.35 5.40 -15.02
N ASP A 35 9.97 4.52 -14.24
CA ASP A 35 9.85 3.07 -14.38
C ASP A 35 9.01 2.49 -13.23
N VAL A 36 8.33 1.38 -13.53
CA VAL A 36 7.68 0.52 -12.56
C VAL A 36 8.60 -0.66 -12.27
N LEU A 37 8.93 -0.85 -11.00
CA LEU A 37 9.66 -2.02 -10.53
C LEU A 37 8.75 -2.87 -9.65
N HIS A 38 9.05 -4.17 -9.56
CA HIS A 38 8.41 -5.02 -8.57
C HIS A 38 9.38 -5.14 -7.39
N GLY A 39 9.19 -4.29 -6.38
CA GLY A 39 10.02 -4.23 -5.18
C GLY A 39 10.38 -5.62 -4.64
N ARG A 40 11.67 -5.84 -4.35
CA ARG A 40 12.26 -7.11 -3.87
C ARG A 40 12.41 -8.24 -4.89
N THR A 41 12.19 -8.01 -6.18
CA THR A 41 12.48 -9.01 -7.24
C THR A 41 13.45 -8.48 -8.29
N LEU A 42 14.32 -9.36 -8.83
CA LEU A 42 15.21 -9.06 -9.96
C LEU A 42 14.41 -8.99 -11.28
N THR A 43 13.45 -8.06 -11.36
CA THR A 43 12.63 -7.83 -12.56
C THR A 43 13.20 -6.66 -13.35
N THR A 44 13.11 -6.76 -14.67
CA THR A 44 13.49 -5.64 -15.54
C THR A 44 12.51 -4.48 -15.33
N PRO A 45 12.95 -3.22 -15.30
CA PRO A 45 12.03 -2.09 -15.20
C PRO A 45 11.08 -2.01 -16.40
N VAL A 46 9.85 -1.51 -16.20
CA VAL A 46 8.87 -1.23 -17.27
C VAL A 46 8.44 0.21 -17.18
N GLU A 47 8.52 0.95 -18.30
CA GLU A 47 8.09 2.35 -18.32
C GLU A 47 6.65 2.52 -17.84
N LEU A 48 6.41 3.49 -16.95
CA LEU A 48 5.09 3.76 -16.39
C LEU A 48 4.00 3.93 -17.46
N ILE A 49 4.31 4.64 -18.55
CA ILE A 49 3.36 4.91 -19.63
C ILE A 49 2.82 3.63 -20.27
N ARG A 50 3.63 2.57 -20.34
CA ARG A 50 3.22 1.27 -20.86
C ARG A 50 2.21 0.61 -19.93
N CYS A 51 2.46 0.64 -18.62
CA CYS A 51 1.52 0.16 -17.60
C CYS A 51 0.19 0.93 -17.64
N LEU A 52 0.23 2.26 -17.71
CA LEU A 52 -0.98 3.11 -17.76
C LEU A 52 -1.83 2.82 -19.01
N ARG A 53 -1.21 2.66 -20.18
CA ARG A 53 -1.92 2.28 -21.42
C ARG A 53 -2.58 0.91 -21.32
N SER A 54 -1.86 -0.08 -20.81
CA SER A 54 -2.41 -1.42 -20.57
C SER A 54 -3.56 -1.40 -19.57
N ILE A 55 -3.52 -0.55 -18.54
CA ILE A 55 -4.67 -0.36 -17.64
C ILE A 55 -5.84 0.27 -18.40
N LYS A 56 -5.62 1.34 -19.16
CA LYS A 56 -6.68 2.02 -19.93
C LYS A 56 -7.45 1.05 -20.83
N ASP A 57 -6.72 0.20 -21.57
CA ASP A 57 -7.29 -0.69 -22.58
C ASP A 57 -8.04 -1.88 -21.97
N HIS A 58 -7.72 -2.25 -20.72
CA HIS A 58 -8.25 -3.46 -20.08
C HIS A 58 -9.05 -3.23 -18.80
N ALA A 59 -9.06 -2.01 -18.25
CA ALA A 59 -9.68 -1.69 -16.97
C ALA A 59 -11.11 -2.19 -16.88
N PHE A 60 -11.90 -2.01 -17.93
CA PHE A 60 -13.35 -2.27 -17.90
C PHE A 60 -13.80 -3.50 -18.68
N VAL A 61 -12.87 -4.39 -19.06
CA VAL A 61 -13.18 -5.59 -19.87
C VAL A 61 -13.98 -6.62 -19.06
N ALA A 62 -13.60 -6.88 -17.82
CA ALA A 62 -14.26 -7.86 -16.97
C ALA A 62 -15.41 -7.28 -16.13
N SER A 63 -15.40 -5.96 -15.91
CA SER A 63 -16.36 -5.26 -15.04
C SER A 63 -16.37 -3.76 -15.35
N GLU A 64 -17.55 -3.13 -15.37
CA GLU A 64 -17.70 -1.68 -15.56
C GLU A 64 -17.39 -0.85 -14.31
N TYR A 65 -17.22 -1.49 -13.15
CA TYR A 65 -16.93 -0.83 -11.88
C TYR A 65 -15.50 -0.27 -11.84
N PRO A 66 -15.25 0.78 -11.02
CA PRO A 66 -13.99 1.52 -11.04
C PRO A 66 -12.76 0.65 -10.83
N VAL A 67 -11.63 1.10 -11.40
CA VAL A 67 -10.30 0.56 -11.13
C VAL A 67 -9.49 1.57 -10.34
N VAL A 68 -8.92 1.13 -9.22
CA VAL A 68 -8.01 1.92 -8.39
C VAL A 68 -6.57 1.57 -8.77
N ILE A 69 -5.76 2.58 -8.99
CA ILE A 69 -4.30 2.45 -9.15
C ILE A 69 -3.66 2.93 -7.84
N THR A 70 -2.97 2.04 -7.14
CA THR A 70 -2.18 2.39 -5.97
C THR A 70 -0.74 2.67 -6.39
N LEU A 71 -0.26 3.89 -6.14
CA LEU A 71 1.11 4.27 -6.46
C LEU A 71 1.96 4.19 -5.18
N GLU A 72 3.00 3.37 -5.20
CA GLU A 72 4.08 3.40 -4.21
C GLU A 72 5.17 4.31 -4.77
N ASP A 73 5.25 5.52 -4.22
CA ASP A 73 5.91 6.66 -4.86
C ASP A 73 7.29 6.94 -4.26
N HIS A 74 8.32 6.77 -5.09
CA HIS A 74 9.73 7.02 -4.75
C HIS A 74 10.33 8.15 -5.61
N LEU A 75 9.49 9.08 -6.08
CA LEU A 75 9.86 10.10 -7.05
C LEU A 75 10.19 11.45 -6.42
N THR A 76 10.98 12.24 -7.15
CA THR A 76 11.14 13.67 -6.88
C THR A 76 9.91 14.46 -7.33
N PRO A 77 9.69 15.70 -6.84
CA PRO A 77 8.52 16.48 -7.22
C PRO A 77 8.39 16.74 -8.73
N ASP A 78 9.49 16.95 -9.45
CA ASP A 78 9.46 17.13 -10.91
C ASP A 78 8.98 15.85 -11.64
N LEU A 79 9.39 14.68 -11.14
CA LEU A 79 8.92 13.40 -11.68
C LEU A 79 7.46 13.13 -11.27
N GLN A 80 7.02 13.55 -10.09
CA GLN A 80 5.60 13.51 -9.69
C GLN A 80 4.74 14.37 -10.63
N ALA A 81 5.19 15.57 -10.99
CA ALA A 81 4.52 16.41 -11.97
C ALA A 81 4.41 15.71 -13.34
N LYS A 82 5.49 15.03 -13.76
CA LYS A 82 5.49 14.21 -14.98
C LYS A 82 4.53 13.00 -14.89
N VAL A 83 4.41 12.35 -13.73
CA VAL A 83 3.39 11.32 -13.51
C VAL A 83 2.00 11.92 -13.65
N ALA A 84 1.77 13.12 -13.11
CA ALA A 84 0.48 13.78 -13.19
C ALA A 84 0.08 14.07 -14.66
N GLU A 85 1.03 14.53 -15.47
CA GLU A 85 0.87 14.69 -16.91
C GLU A 85 0.51 13.35 -17.58
N MET A 86 1.34 12.32 -17.41
CA MET A 86 1.11 11.00 -18.04
C MET A 86 -0.26 10.40 -17.67
N VAL A 87 -0.66 10.48 -16.40
CA VAL A 87 -1.94 9.95 -15.91
C VAL A 87 -3.10 10.74 -16.50
N THR A 88 -3.01 12.07 -16.53
CA THR A 88 -4.05 12.95 -17.10
C THR A 88 -4.21 12.72 -18.59
N GLU A 89 -3.11 12.68 -19.35
CA GLU A 89 -3.15 12.45 -20.80
C GLU A 89 -3.65 11.05 -21.15
N THR A 90 -3.22 10.04 -20.38
CA THR A 90 -3.60 8.65 -20.67
C THR A 90 -5.08 8.43 -20.40
N PHE A 91 -5.59 8.87 -19.25
CA PHE A 91 -6.96 8.54 -18.84
C PHE A 91 -7.99 9.59 -19.24
N GLY A 92 -7.64 10.86 -19.43
CA GLY A 92 -8.58 11.91 -19.85
C GLY A 92 -9.90 11.85 -19.06
N ASP A 93 -11.02 11.75 -19.78
CA ASP A 93 -12.38 11.77 -19.19
C ASP A 93 -12.74 10.56 -18.30
N ILE A 94 -11.98 9.46 -18.38
CA ILE A 94 -12.18 8.31 -17.49
C ILE A 94 -11.41 8.45 -16.17
N LEU A 95 -10.53 9.44 -16.03
CA LEU A 95 -9.88 9.74 -14.74
C LEU A 95 -10.89 10.40 -13.79
N PHE A 96 -10.97 9.90 -12.56
CA PHE A 96 -11.71 10.56 -11.50
C PHE A 96 -10.76 11.42 -10.66
N THR A 97 -11.03 12.71 -10.62
CA THR A 97 -10.38 13.67 -9.73
C THR A 97 -11.40 14.22 -8.73
N PRO A 98 -11.05 14.32 -7.44
CA PRO A 98 -11.96 14.85 -6.43
C PRO A 98 -12.13 16.37 -6.59
N ASN A 99 -13.33 16.88 -6.30
CA ASN A 99 -13.63 18.32 -6.37
C ASN A 99 -13.02 19.12 -5.20
N SER A 100 -12.62 18.46 -4.11
CA SER A 100 -12.08 19.06 -2.90
C SER A 100 -10.98 18.19 -2.31
N GLU A 101 -10.02 18.80 -1.60
CA GLU A 101 -8.90 18.08 -0.96
C GLU A 101 -9.34 17.20 0.21
N SER A 102 -10.46 17.52 0.86
CA SER A 102 -11.08 16.68 1.88
C SER A 102 -12.42 16.18 1.38
N VAL A 103 -12.63 14.87 1.52
CA VAL A 103 -13.89 14.21 1.21
C VAL A 103 -14.41 13.57 2.50
N LYS A 104 -15.69 13.80 2.81
CA LYS A 104 -16.33 13.26 4.04
C LYS A 104 -16.72 11.79 3.93
N GLU A 105 -16.90 11.31 2.70
CA GLU A 105 -17.34 9.96 2.38
C GLU A 105 -16.87 9.57 0.97
N PHE A 106 -16.47 8.31 0.77
CA PHE A 106 -16.12 7.85 -0.57
C PHE A 106 -17.36 7.77 -1.48
N PRO A 107 -17.25 8.17 -2.76
CA PRO A 107 -18.36 7.97 -3.69
C PRO A 107 -18.65 6.48 -3.89
N SER A 108 -19.90 6.15 -4.24
CA SER A 108 -20.29 4.76 -4.45
C SER A 108 -19.63 4.17 -5.70
N PRO A 109 -19.35 2.85 -5.74
CA PRO A 109 -18.85 2.19 -6.93
C PRO A 109 -19.73 2.42 -8.17
N GLU A 110 -21.05 2.53 -7.97
CA GLU A 110 -22.02 2.79 -9.03
C GLU A 110 -21.82 4.18 -9.67
N SER A 111 -21.62 5.22 -8.85
CA SER A 111 -21.34 6.58 -9.32
C SER A 111 -19.98 6.72 -10.03
N LEU A 112 -19.07 5.78 -9.79
CA LEU A 112 -17.72 5.75 -10.34
C LEU A 112 -17.55 4.68 -11.42
N LYS A 113 -18.64 4.19 -12.01
CA LYS A 113 -18.56 3.29 -13.18
C LYS A 113 -17.72 3.91 -14.28
N LYS A 114 -16.85 3.08 -14.88
CA LYS A 114 -15.91 3.46 -15.94
C LYS A 114 -14.93 4.57 -15.55
N ARG A 115 -14.60 4.66 -14.25
CA ARG A 115 -13.58 5.59 -13.74
C ARG A 115 -12.30 4.87 -13.29
N ILE A 116 -11.18 5.56 -13.51
CA ILE A 116 -9.87 5.26 -12.95
C ILE A 116 -9.63 6.19 -11.76
N ILE A 117 -9.14 5.65 -10.66
CA ILE A 117 -8.97 6.36 -9.39
C ILE A 117 -7.51 6.20 -8.94
N ILE A 118 -6.84 7.31 -8.59
CA ILE A 118 -5.49 7.26 -8.04
C ILE A 118 -5.53 7.24 -6.51
N SER A 119 -4.72 6.35 -5.92
CA SER A 119 -4.57 6.23 -4.47
C SER A 119 -3.11 6.17 -4.07
N THR A 120 -2.63 7.22 -3.40
CA THR A 120 -1.25 7.30 -2.90
C THR A 120 -1.15 8.26 -1.72
N LYS A 121 0.05 8.38 -1.13
CA LYS A 121 0.34 9.38 -0.11
C LYS A 121 0.39 10.76 -0.78
N PRO A 122 -0.26 11.80 -0.23
CA PRO A 122 -0.03 13.16 -0.71
C PRO A 122 1.46 13.54 -0.62
N PRO A 123 1.96 14.38 -1.53
CA PRO A 123 3.29 14.99 -1.38
C PRO A 123 3.43 15.63 0.01
N LYS A 124 4.62 15.52 0.61
CA LYS A 124 4.90 16.14 1.91
C LYS A 124 4.76 17.66 1.77
N GLU A 125 3.83 18.26 2.49
CA GLU A 125 3.74 19.73 2.65
C GLU A 125 4.91 20.18 3.53
N TYR A 126 5.91 20.83 2.92
CA TYR A 126 6.98 21.47 3.69
C TYR A 126 6.49 22.86 4.09
N LEU A 127 5.92 22.96 5.29
CA LEU A 127 5.59 24.26 5.88
C LEU A 127 6.90 25.03 6.14
N GLU A 128 7.01 26.23 5.57
CA GLU A 128 8.07 27.19 5.87
C GLU A 128 8.05 27.54 7.37
N ALA A 129 8.86 26.86 8.17
CA ALA A 129 9.15 27.28 9.53
C ALA A 129 10.23 28.36 9.50
N LYS A 130 9.81 29.60 9.79
CA LYS A 130 10.65 30.79 9.98
C LYS A 130 11.97 30.47 10.71
N GLU A 131 13.06 30.94 10.14
CA GLU A 131 14.37 31.02 10.78
C GLU A 131 14.32 31.79 12.11
N LYS A 132 15.05 31.24 13.10
CA LYS A 132 15.48 31.72 14.44
C LYS A 132 15.04 30.69 15.49
N GLU A 133 15.91 29.95 16.17
CA GLU A 133 17.17 30.33 16.81
C GLU A 133 18.13 29.14 16.99
N LYS A 134 19.41 29.49 17.22
CA LYS A 134 20.58 28.62 17.39
C LYS A 134 20.61 27.86 18.73
N GLY A 135 21.39 26.78 18.75
CA GLY A 135 22.00 26.15 19.92
C GLY A 135 21.52 24.70 20.08
N ASP A 136 22.34 23.70 20.37
CA ASP A 136 23.75 23.62 20.73
C ASP A 136 24.14 22.12 20.61
N ASP A 137 25.42 21.85 20.46
CA ASP A 137 26.04 20.53 20.35
C ASP A 137 25.69 19.61 21.52
N SER A 138 25.51 18.31 21.25
CA SER A 138 26.15 17.27 22.07
C SER A 138 26.09 15.89 21.44
N GLN A 139 27.27 15.31 21.40
CA GLN A 139 27.64 13.96 21.00
C GLN A 139 26.96 12.90 21.87
N HIS A 140 26.61 11.75 21.28
CA HIS A 140 26.94 10.46 21.89
C HIS A 140 26.92 9.34 20.86
N GLU A 141 28.10 8.75 20.68
CA GLU A 141 28.36 7.47 20.02
C GLU A 141 27.53 6.35 20.65
N LYS A 142 27.13 5.36 19.83
CA LYS A 142 27.11 3.96 20.28
C LYS A 142 27.32 2.99 19.12
N GLU A 143 28.17 2.02 19.45
CA GLU A 143 28.90 1.11 18.59
C GLU A 143 28.04 0.00 17.98
N LYS A 144 28.52 -0.50 16.84
CA LYS A 144 28.09 -1.74 16.19
C LYS A 144 28.53 -2.94 17.02
N GLY A 145 27.59 -3.81 17.36
CA GLY A 145 27.85 -5.19 17.80
C GLY A 145 27.38 -6.16 16.73
N ASP A 146 28.36 -6.76 16.05
CA ASP A 146 28.22 -7.95 15.22
C ASP A 146 28.24 -9.18 16.13
N ASP A 147 27.31 -10.12 15.97
CA ASP A 147 27.61 -11.51 16.32
C ASP A 147 26.74 -12.50 15.57
N SER A 148 27.36 -13.64 15.26
CA SER A 148 27.03 -14.50 14.15
C SER A 148 26.73 -15.94 14.59
N GLN A 149 25.89 -16.61 13.78
CA GLN A 149 25.78 -18.07 13.56
C GLN A 149 25.29 -19.03 14.65
N HIS A 150 24.14 -19.67 14.37
CA HIS A 150 23.91 -21.14 14.24
C HIS A 150 22.41 -21.34 13.95
N GLY A 151 21.88 -22.29 13.17
CA GLY A 151 22.33 -23.44 12.41
C GLY A 151 21.06 -24.07 11.80
N LYS A 152 21.16 -24.68 10.61
CA LYS A 152 20.04 -25.26 9.83
C LYS A 152 19.27 -26.37 10.55
N ALA A 153 17.96 -26.44 10.31
CA ALA A 153 17.25 -27.70 10.13
C ALA A 153 16.12 -27.54 9.09
N LEU A 154 16.14 -28.41 8.08
CA LEU A 154 15.08 -28.64 7.09
C LEU A 154 13.98 -29.48 7.73
N GLY A 155 12.72 -29.16 7.44
CA GLY A 155 11.55 -29.95 7.82
C GLY A 155 10.40 -29.66 6.86
N GLU A 156 9.91 -30.71 6.25
CA GLU A 156 8.90 -30.78 5.19
C GLU A 156 7.47 -30.53 5.69
N ASP A 157 6.59 -30.14 4.75
CA ASP A 157 5.13 -30.31 4.73
C ASP A 157 4.36 -30.18 6.05
N GLU A 158 3.82 -28.98 6.32
CA GLU A 158 2.63 -28.88 7.18
C GLU A 158 1.35 -28.80 6.36
N ALA A 159 0.72 -29.97 6.32
CA ALA A 159 -0.65 -30.21 5.96
C ALA A 159 -1.64 -29.30 6.72
N TRP A 160 -2.63 -28.83 5.98
CA TRP A 160 -3.83 -28.14 6.44
C TRP A 160 -4.52 -28.82 7.64
N GLY A 161 -4.87 -28.06 8.69
CA GLY A 161 -5.83 -28.54 9.69
C GLY A 161 -5.87 -27.82 11.05
N LYS A 162 -6.25 -26.54 11.10
CA LYS A 162 -7.12 -26.08 12.19
C LYS A 162 -8.27 -25.30 11.58
N GLU A 163 -9.44 -25.97 11.54
CA GLU A 163 -10.72 -25.31 11.38
C GLU A 163 -10.84 -24.19 12.43
N VAL A 164 -11.55 -23.13 12.03
CA VAL A 164 -11.88 -21.98 12.87
C VAL A 164 -12.30 -22.48 14.25
N PRO A 165 -11.58 -22.14 15.35
CA PRO A 165 -12.10 -22.37 16.67
C PRO A 165 -13.37 -21.53 16.78
N SER A 166 -14.52 -22.20 16.80
CA SER A 166 -15.75 -21.62 17.31
C SER A 166 -15.41 -20.92 18.62
N LEU A 167 -15.73 -19.63 18.70
CA LEU A 167 -15.62 -18.75 19.87
C LEU A 167 -15.69 -19.52 21.20
N LYS A 168 -14.55 -19.97 21.69
CA LYS A 168 -14.35 -20.43 23.06
C LYS A 168 -13.01 -19.86 23.50
N GLY A 169 -13.10 -19.03 24.52
CA GLY A 169 -12.00 -18.21 25.05
C GLY A 169 -10.75 -19.05 25.29
N GLY A 170 -9.71 -18.73 24.54
CA GLY A 170 -8.33 -19.02 24.91
C GLY A 170 -7.85 -17.92 25.85
N THR A 171 -7.18 -18.33 26.93
CA THR A 171 -6.62 -17.47 27.97
C THR A 171 -5.55 -16.52 27.41
N ILE A 172 -5.55 -15.30 27.96
CA ILE A 172 -4.74 -14.10 27.63
C ILE A 172 -3.20 -14.32 27.73
N GLU A 173 -2.72 -15.51 28.10
CA GLU A 173 -1.34 -15.66 28.57
C GLU A 173 -0.29 -16.06 27.53
N ASP A 174 -0.67 -16.51 26.34
CA ASP A 174 0.30 -16.96 25.31
C ASP A 174 0.74 -15.85 24.32
N TYR A 175 0.23 -14.62 24.46
CA TYR A 175 0.59 -13.45 23.63
C TYR A 175 1.07 -12.26 24.46
N LYS A 176 1.79 -12.52 25.56
CA LYS A 176 2.35 -11.45 26.39
C LYS A 176 3.52 -10.77 25.65
N ASP A 177 3.31 -9.47 25.40
CA ASP A 177 4.31 -8.41 25.28
C ASP A 177 5.10 -8.31 23.96
N TYR A 178 4.40 -8.06 22.86
CA TYR A 178 5.01 -7.49 21.65
C TYR A 178 4.31 -6.17 21.30
N ASN A 179 5.08 -5.09 21.32
CA ASN A 179 4.59 -3.73 21.16
C ASN A 179 4.23 -3.48 19.68
N VAL A 180 2.94 -3.59 19.33
CA VAL A 180 2.46 -3.38 17.94
C VAL A 180 2.79 -1.97 17.45
N ASP A 181 2.89 -1.00 18.37
CA ASP A 181 3.26 0.37 18.06
C ASP A 181 4.71 0.50 17.54
N GLU A 182 5.63 -0.41 17.90
CA GLU A 182 7.00 -0.43 17.38
C GLU A 182 7.03 -0.90 15.92
N ASP A 183 6.38 -2.02 15.59
CA ASP A 183 6.29 -2.54 14.21
C ASP A 183 5.52 -1.61 13.26
N LEU A 184 4.73 -0.67 13.79
CA LEU A 184 4.04 0.34 13.01
C LEU A 184 4.93 1.54 12.69
N ASN A 185 6.03 1.75 13.41
CA ASN A 185 6.97 2.83 13.16
C ASN A 185 8.09 2.43 12.18
N ASP A 186 8.31 1.13 11.95
CA ASP A 186 9.41 0.60 11.13
C ASP A 186 9.22 0.70 9.60
N GLU A 187 8.11 1.28 9.11
CA GLU A 187 7.91 1.51 7.67
C GLU A 187 8.42 2.90 7.25
N GLU A 188 9.69 2.92 6.85
CA GLU A 188 10.40 3.92 6.04
C GLU A 188 10.15 5.39 6.42
N GLU A 189 10.77 5.82 7.54
CA GLU A 189 11.33 7.18 7.61
C GLU A 189 12.44 7.30 6.57
N PHE A 190 12.07 7.73 5.36
CA PHE A 190 13.06 8.15 4.37
C PHE A 190 13.91 9.30 4.94
N ASP A 191 15.22 9.10 4.87
CA ASP A 191 16.31 9.98 5.28
C ASP A 191 16.02 11.46 4.98
N GLU A 192 16.08 12.29 6.02
CA GLU A 192 15.75 13.72 6.03
C GLU A 192 16.89 14.58 5.44
N SER A 193 17.56 14.09 4.40
CA SER A 193 18.76 14.69 3.84
C SER A 193 18.70 14.94 2.34
N ASP A 194 17.72 15.73 1.89
CA ASP A 194 17.95 16.55 0.71
C ASP A 194 17.24 17.91 0.81
N LYS A 195 18.00 18.93 1.22
CA LYS A 195 17.57 20.33 1.20
C LYS A 195 17.87 20.92 -0.18
N SER A 196 17.01 20.70 -1.17
CA SER A 196 16.97 21.61 -2.32
C SER A 196 15.66 21.60 -3.11
N HIS A 197 15.21 22.82 -3.42
CA HIS A 197 14.17 23.23 -4.37
C HIS A 197 12.69 23.04 -3.98
N HIS A 198 12.07 24.17 -3.63
CA HIS A 198 10.62 24.38 -3.68
C HIS A 198 10.08 24.07 -5.07
N ASN A 199 9.37 22.96 -5.18
CA ASN A 199 8.31 22.78 -6.16
C ASN A 199 7.37 21.74 -5.57
N GLU A 200 6.27 22.16 -4.93
CA GLU A 200 5.17 21.22 -4.72
C GLU A 200 4.72 20.74 -6.11
N ALA A 201 4.29 19.49 -6.23
CA ALA A 201 3.64 18.97 -7.43
C ALA A 201 2.11 19.04 -7.25
N PRO A 202 1.48 20.23 -7.28
CA PRO A 202 0.06 20.38 -6.96
C PRO A 202 -0.83 19.64 -7.98
N GLU A 203 -0.38 19.48 -9.22
CA GLU A 203 -1.02 18.65 -10.24
C GLU A 203 -1.14 17.20 -9.74
N TYR A 204 -0.04 16.64 -9.24
CA TYR A 204 0.00 15.27 -8.75
C TYR A 204 -0.92 15.08 -7.55
N ARG A 205 -0.88 16.02 -6.59
CA ARG A 205 -1.79 16.02 -5.43
C ARG A 205 -3.26 16.04 -5.85
N ARG A 206 -3.63 16.86 -6.84
CA ARG A 206 -5.02 16.98 -7.34
C ARG A 206 -5.55 15.69 -7.97
N LEU A 207 -4.67 14.76 -8.38
CA LEU A 207 -5.10 13.46 -8.91
C LEU A 207 -5.52 12.48 -7.82
N ILE A 208 -5.09 12.69 -6.57
CA ILE A 208 -5.24 11.69 -5.52
C ILE A 208 -6.65 11.73 -4.96
N ALA A 209 -7.47 10.77 -5.38
CA ALA A 209 -8.84 10.62 -4.91
C ALA A 209 -8.95 9.83 -3.59
N ILE A 210 -8.00 8.91 -3.35
CA ILE A 210 -7.95 8.12 -2.11
C ILE A 210 -6.59 8.37 -1.44
N HIS A 211 -6.58 9.30 -0.49
CA HIS A 211 -5.38 9.63 0.28
C HIS A 211 -4.96 8.47 1.18
N ALA A 212 -3.78 7.92 0.92
CA ALA A 212 -3.09 7.04 1.83
C ALA A 212 -2.42 7.86 2.93
N GLY A 213 -2.60 7.46 4.19
CA GLY A 213 -1.97 8.18 5.28
C GLY A 213 -2.00 7.39 6.56
N LYS A 214 -0.91 7.50 7.32
CA LYS A 214 -0.77 6.97 8.66
C LYS A 214 -0.50 8.17 9.59
N PRO A 215 -1.45 8.54 10.46
CA PRO A 215 -1.22 9.58 11.44
C PRO A 215 0.00 9.26 12.30
N LYS A 216 0.67 10.29 12.80
CA LYS A 216 1.67 10.13 13.85
C LYS A 216 0.98 9.56 15.10
N GLY A 217 1.63 8.61 15.76
CA GLY A 217 1.14 7.92 16.96
C GLY A 217 0.90 6.43 16.73
N GLY A 218 0.53 5.74 17.80
CA GLY A 218 0.30 4.30 17.78
C GLY A 218 -0.94 3.89 16.97
N LEU A 219 -1.19 2.58 16.96
CA LEU A 219 -2.30 1.96 16.22
C LEU A 219 -3.66 2.58 16.55
N ALA A 220 -3.88 2.94 17.81
CA ALA A 220 -5.11 3.58 18.26
C ALA A 220 -5.39 4.89 17.52
N GLU A 221 -4.36 5.73 17.29
CA GLU A 221 -4.48 6.98 16.51
C GLU A 221 -4.72 6.68 15.02
N CYS A 222 -4.04 5.65 14.50
CA CYS A 222 -4.23 5.18 13.13
C CYS A 222 -5.65 4.66 12.85
N LEU A 223 -6.35 4.14 13.87
CA LEU A 223 -7.72 3.63 13.76
C LEU A 223 -8.79 4.65 14.15
N LYS A 224 -8.43 5.87 14.57
CA LYS A 224 -9.42 6.94 14.81
C LYS A 224 -10.15 7.30 13.53
N VAL A 225 -11.47 7.46 13.67
CA VAL A 225 -12.37 7.88 12.59
C VAL A 225 -12.58 9.39 12.70
N ASP A 226 -12.17 10.11 11.67
CA ASP A 226 -12.50 11.52 11.47
C ASP A 226 -13.89 11.61 10.80
N PRO A 227 -14.87 12.31 11.39
CA PRO A 227 -16.21 12.41 10.82
C PRO A 227 -16.28 13.26 9.55
N ASP A 228 -15.27 14.10 9.28
CA ASP A 228 -15.23 15.03 8.16
C ASP A 228 -14.19 14.67 7.10
N LYS A 229 -13.42 13.59 7.31
CA LYS A 229 -12.38 13.16 6.38
C LYS A 229 -12.25 11.64 6.31
N VAL A 230 -12.36 11.10 5.10
CA VAL A 230 -12.00 9.69 4.82
C VAL A 230 -10.54 9.55 4.40
N ARG A 231 -9.95 8.40 4.71
CA ARG A 231 -8.60 8.03 4.31
C ARG A 231 -8.47 6.54 4.02
N ARG A 232 -7.32 6.18 3.46
CA ARG A 232 -6.85 4.79 3.38
C ARG A 232 -5.72 4.55 4.39
N LEU A 233 -5.87 3.53 5.22
CA LEU A 233 -4.78 2.97 6.03
C LEU A 233 -4.25 1.71 5.33
N SER A 234 -2.93 1.52 5.32
CA SER A 234 -2.30 0.28 4.85
C SER A 234 -1.63 -0.43 6.04
N LEU A 235 -1.84 -1.74 6.17
CA LEU A 235 -1.17 -2.59 7.15
C LEU A 235 -0.60 -3.84 6.46
N SER A 236 0.57 -4.29 6.88
CA SER A 236 1.03 -5.63 6.51
C SER A 236 0.13 -6.70 7.15
N GLU A 237 0.13 -7.91 6.60
CA GLU A 237 -0.63 -9.04 7.16
C GLU A 237 -0.32 -9.27 8.65
N GLN A 238 0.93 -9.08 9.07
CA GLN A 238 1.37 -9.29 10.46
C GLN A 238 0.87 -8.18 11.38
N GLN A 239 0.95 -6.92 10.91
CA GLN A 239 0.39 -5.79 11.65
C GLN A 239 -1.12 -5.98 11.82
N LEU A 240 -1.84 -6.44 10.79
CA LEU A 240 -3.26 -6.74 10.88
C LEU A 240 -3.56 -7.88 11.86
N GLU A 241 -2.83 -8.99 11.80
CA GLU A 241 -3.01 -10.13 12.70
C GLU A 241 -2.90 -9.70 14.17
N LYS A 242 -1.87 -8.91 14.50
CA LYS A 242 -1.68 -8.35 15.84
C LYS A 242 -2.79 -7.35 16.20
N ALA A 243 -3.12 -6.44 15.27
CA ALA A 243 -4.17 -5.45 15.47
C ALA A 243 -5.55 -6.08 15.66
N ALA A 244 -5.85 -7.19 14.99
CA ALA A 244 -7.13 -7.89 15.10
C ALA A 244 -7.37 -8.45 16.50
N ILE A 245 -6.32 -8.91 17.19
CA ILE A 245 -6.40 -9.43 18.56
C ILE A 245 -6.75 -8.31 19.55
N ASN A 246 -6.07 -7.17 19.44
CA ASN A 246 -6.13 -6.11 20.46
C ASN A 246 -7.15 -4.99 20.13
N HIS A 247 -7.46 -4.79 18.85
CA HIS A 247 -8.22 -3.64 18.34
C HIS A 247 -9.31 -4.01 17.31
N GLY A 248 -9.76 -5.27 17.28
CA GLY A 248 -10.71 -5.76 16.25
C GLY A 248 -11.96 -4.89 16.08
N GLN A 249 -12.57 -4.42 17.17
CA GLN A 249 -13.76 -3.54 17.10
C GLN A 249 -13.44 -2.17 16.50
N GLN A 250 -12.28 -1.61 16.82
CA GLN A 250 -11.81 -0.33 16.27
C GLN A 250 -11.50 -0.46 14.79
N ILE A 251 -10.97 -1.60 14.34
CA ILE A 251 -10.75 -1.87 12.91
C ILE A 251 -12.09 -1.90 12.17
N VAL A 252 -13.09 -2.64 12.68
CA VAL A 252 -14.42 -2.70 12.06
C VAL A 252 -15.07 -1.32 12.01
N ARG A 253 -14.96 -0.53 13.08
CA ARG A 253 -15.47 0.86 13.11
C ARG A 253 -14.73 1.75 12.11
N PHE A 254 -13.42 1.56 11.94
CA PHE A 254 -12.62 2.30 10.98
C PHE A 254 -13.06 1.99 9.55
N THR A 255 -13.22 0.71 9.20
CA THR A 255 -13.56 0.24 7.85
C THR A 255 -14.98 0.60 7.39
N GLN A 256 -15.87 0.99 8.30
CA GLN A 256 -17.20 1.50 7.96
C GLN A 256 -17.18 2.82 7.18
N ARG A 257 -16.12 3.64 7.34
CA ARG A 257 -15.99 4.94 6.65
C ARG A 257 -14.69 5.07 5.86
N ASN A 258 -13.66 4.35 6.26
CA ASN A 258 -12.32 4.42 5.69
C ASN A 258 -11.99 3.14 4.93
N ILE A 259 -10.97 3.19 4.08
CA ILE A 259 -10.47 2.00 3.39
C ILE A 259 -9.29 1.43 4.16
N LEU A 260 -9.30 0.12 4.40
CA LEU A 260 -8.15 -0.62 4.89
C LEU A 260 -7.56 -1.47 3.76
N ARG A 261 -6.29 -1.20 3.46
CA ARG A 261 -5.44 -2.02 2.59
C ARG A 261 -4.59 -2.96 3.44
N VAL A 262 -4.59 -4.23 3.08
CA VAL A 262 -3.77 -5.28 3.69
C VAL A 262 -2.86 -5.84 2.63
N TYR A 263 -1.59 -6.07 2.94
CA TYR A 263 -0.62 -6.53 1.95
C TYR A 263 0.35 -7.58 2.53
N PRO A 264 0.94 -8.44 1.67
CA PRO A 264 1.87 -9.47 2.12
C PRO A 264 3.11 -8.86 2.79
N LYS A 265 3.60 -9.48 3.86
CA LYS A 265 4.86 -9.05 4.50
C LYS A 265 6.05 -9.24 3.57
N GLY A 266 7.08 -8.41 3.76
CA GLY A 266 8.28 -8.44 2.91
C GLY A 266 9.12 -9.71 2.99
N THR A 267 8.97 -10.51 4.05
CA THR A 267 9.68 -11.79 4.20
C THR A 267 9.14 -12.89 3.29
N ARG A 268 8.02 -12.68 2.58
CA ARG A 268 7.47 -13.60 1.57
C ARG A 268 8.20 -13.46 0.23
N ILE A 269 9.50 -13.76 0.22
CA ILE A 269 10.35 -13.68 -0.98
C ILE A 269 9.95 -14.66 -2.10
N ASP A 270 9.16 -15.68 -1.76
CA ASP A 270 8.62 -16.67 -2.68
C ASP A 270 7.30 -16.24 -3.34
N SER A 271 6.82 -15.01 -3.09
CA SER A 271 5.53 -14.50 -3.54
C SER A 271 4.32 -15.32 -3.04
N SER A 272 4.46 -16.03 -1.91
CA SER A 272 3.33 -16.67 -1.23
C SER A 272 2.28 -15.65 -0.79
N ASN A 273 1.05 -16.12 -0.57
CA ASN A 273 -0.08 -15.28 -0.15
C ASN A 273 -0.58 -15.65 1.24
N TYR A 274 -1.01 -14.65 2.00
CA TYR A 274 -1.54 -14.78 3.36
C TYR A 274 -3.01 -15.19 3.38
N ASN A 275 -3.56 -15.49 4.55
CA ASN A 275 -4.98 -15.83 4.70
C ASN A 275 -5.85 -14.56 4.59
N PRO A 276 -6.70 -14.40 3.55
CA PRO A 276 -7.52 -13.19 3.39
C PRO A 276 -8.61 -13.04 4.45
N LEU A 277 -9.02 -14.13 5.11
CA LEU A 277 -10.17 -14.14 6.00
C LEU A 277 -10.01 -13.17 7.16
N ILE A 278 -8.79 -12.99 7.68
CA ILE A 278 -8.53 -12.05 8.77
C ILE A 278 -8.87 -10.62 8.33
N GLY A 279 -8.49 -10.24 7.12
CA GLY A 279 -8.85 -8.94 6.53
C GLY A 279 -10.35 -8.79 6.35
N TRP A 280 -10.99 -9.74 5.66
CA TRP A 280 -12.42 -9.65 5.37
C TRP A 280 -13.31 -9.68 6.62
N MET A 281 -12.96 -10.48 7.63
CA MET A 281 -13.71 -10.52 8.91
C MET A 281 -13.68 -9.19 9.66
N HIS A 282 -12.67 -8.34 9.41
CA HIS A 282 -12.56 -7.00 10.00
C HIS A 282 -12.97 -5.88 9.02
N GLY A 283 -13.57 -6.23 7.88
CA GLY A 283 -14.09 -5.28 6.90
C GLY A 283 -13.05 -4.66 5.98
N ALA A 284 -11.83 -5.22 5.89
CA ALA A 284 -10.82 -4.73 4.96
C ALA A 284 -11.29 -4.89 3.50
N GLN A 285 -11.26 -3.79 2.75
CA GLN A 285 -11.75 -3.72 1.38
C GLN A 285 -10.66 -4.03 0.35
N MET A 286 -9.40 -3.70 0.65
CA MET A 286 -8.25 -3.88 -0.25
C MET A 286 -7.31 -4.95 0.30
N VAL A 287 -7.67 -6.23 0.14
CA VAL A 287 -6.81 -7.36 0.53
C VAL A 287 -5.94 -7.72 -0.67
N ALA A 288 -4.69 -7.23 -0.70
CA ALA A 288 -3.78 -7.36 -1.84
C ALA A 288 -3.12 -8.74 -1.90
N PHE A 289 -2.94 -9.26 -3.11
CA PHE A 289 -2.38 -10.58 -3.40
C PHE A 289 -1.28 -10.51 -4.46
N ASN A 290 -0.27 -11.37 -4.32
CA ASN A 290 0.67 -11.70 -5.37
C ASN A 290 -0.03 -12.59 -6.41
N MET A 291 -0.45 -12.00 -7.54
CA MET A 291 -1.23 -12.69 -8.58
C MET A 291 -0.40 -13.69 -9.41
N GLN A 292 0.93 -13.55 -9.40
CA GLN A 292 1.89 -14.50 -9.95
C GLN A 292 2.08 -15.74 -9.07
N GLY A 293 1.69 -15.64 -7.80
CA GLY A 293 1.77 -16.74 -6.85
C GLY A 293 0.76 -17.84 -7.17
N TYR A 294 0.79 -18.89 -6.35
CA TYR A 294 -0.15 -20.00 -6.43
C TYR A 294 -0.58 -20.41 -5.02
N GLY A 295 -1.58 -21.28 -4.96
CA GLY A 295 -2.01 -21.89 -3.71
C GLY A 295 -3.36 -21.39 -3.20
N ARG A 296 -3.73 -21.93 -2.04
CA ARG A 296 -5.09 -21.88 -1.52
C ARG A 296 -5.64 -20.47 -1.33
N SER A 297 -4.83 -19.54 -0.82
CA SER A 297 -5.30 -18.17 -0.57
C SER A 297 -5.73 -17.46 -1.86
N LEU A 298 -5.03 -17.72 -2.97
CA LEU A 298 -5.39 -17.18 -4.28
C LEU A 298 -6.64 -17.86 -4.84
N TRP A 299 -6.81 -19.17 -4.61
CA TRP A 299 -8.04 -19.89 -4.98
C TRP A 299 -9.26 -19.38 -4.22
N LEU A 300 -9.13 -19.14 -2.92
CA LEU A 300 -10.18 -18.54 -2.09
C LEU A 300 -10.58 -17.15 -2.60
N MET A 301 -9.60 -16.32 -2.98
CA MET A 301 -9.87 -15.01 -3.59
C MET A 301 -10.64 -15.14 -4.91
N HIS A 302 -10.31 -16.14 -5.72
CA HIS A 302 -11.02 -16.44 -6.98
C HIS A 302 -12.41 -17.08 -6.77
N GLY A 303 -12.74 -17.54 -5.57
CA GLY A 303 -14.00 -18.24 -5.28
C GLY A 303 -14.04 -19.69 -5.77
N ASN A 304 -12.86 -20.33 -5.90
CA ASN A 304 -12.72 -21.75 -6.28
C ASN A 304 -12.65 -22.69 -5.06
#